data_AF-A0A0G0ID51-F1
#
_entry.id   AF-A0A0G0ID51-F1
#
_cell.length_a   1.000
_cell.length_b   1.000
_cell.length_c   1.000
_cell.angle_alpha   90.00
_cell.angle_beta   90.00
_cell.angle_gamma   90.00
#
_symmetry.space_group_name_H-M   'P 1'
#
loop_
_entity.id
_entity.type
_entity.pdbx_description
1 polymer ?
#
loop_
_entity_poly.entity_id
_entity_poly.type
_entity_poly.pdbx_seq_one_letter_code
_entity_poly.pdbx_strand_id
1 'polypeptide(L)'
;MSRIFYDHLIILTEVESEVKGVAQTQEDREELWKLIDEIIHHKVLGTILDSLPREYHEEFLEKFHNSPHDERHISYLNEKIGGNIEDVIREEIKLLEKEILEEMK
;
A
#
# COMPACT_ATOMS: atom_id res chain seq x y z
N MET A 1 -5.94 -9.88 -3.83
CA MET A 1 -5.65 -9.53 -2.43
C MET A 1 -4.78 -10.60 -1.78
N SER A 2 -3.47 -10.43 -1.89
CA SER A 2 -2.54 -11.13 -0.99
C SER A 2 -2.49 -10.28 0.29
N ARG A 3 -2.79 -10.85 1.46
CA ARG A 3 -2.85 -10.13 2.75
C ARG A 3 -1.48 -9.62 3.21
N ILE A 4 -0.89 -8.66 2.53
CA ILE A 4 0.44 -8.13 2.88
C ILE A 4 0.46 -7.46 4.27
N PHE A 5 1.67 -7.26 4.81
CA PHE A 5 1.84 -6.73 6.15
C PHE A 5 1.17 -5.38 6.39
N TYR A 6 0.94 -4.57 5.36
CA TYR A 6 0.27 -3.26 5.45
C TYR A 6 -1.20 -3.26 5.02
N ASP A 7 -1.79 -4.43 4.73
CA ASP A 7 -3.21 -4.57 4.36
C ASP A 7 -4.14 -3.91 5.40
N HIS A 8 -3.80 -4.06 6.67
CA HIS A 8 -4.52 -3.46 7.80
C HIS A 8 -4.38 -1.92 7.91
N LEU A 9 -3.39 -1.33 7.24
CA LEU A 9 -3.17 0.12 7.20
C LEU A 9 -3.98 0.78 6.07
N ILE A 10 -4.40 0.02 5.06
CA ILE A 10 -5.20 0.49 3.94
C ILE A 10 -6.65 0.65 4.40
N ILE A 11 -7.03 1.87 4.77
CA ILE A 11 -8.41 2.23 5.12
C ILE A 11 -8.93 3.19 4.05
N LEU A 12 -9.44 2.65 2.96
CA LEU A 12 -9.95 3.39 1.81
C LEU A 12 -11.47 3.46 1.79
N THR A 13 -12.05 3.85 2.93
CA THR A 13 -13.51 3.92 3.08
C THR A 13 -14.16 4.96 2.18
N GLU A 14 -13.48 6.08 1.89
CA GLU A 14 -14.04 7.10 0.99
C GLU A 14 -13.95 6.63 -0.47
N VAL A 15 -12.81 6.06 -0.88
CA VAL A 15 -12.65 5.48 -2.22
C VAL A 15 -13.66 4.36 -2.46
N GLU A 16 -13.94 3.49 -1.48
CA GLU A 16 -14.95 2.44 -1.64
C GLU A 16 -16.33 3.03 -1.96
N SER A 17 -16.70 4.13 -1.29
CA SER A 17 -17.96 4.81 -1.49
C SER A 17 -18.06 5.40 -2.89
N GLU A 18 -17.00 6.07 -3.37
CA GLU A 18 -16.97 6.63 -4.72
C GLU A 18 -16.92 5.55 -5.80
N VAL A 19 -16.11 4.51 -5.62
CA VAL A 19 -16.06 3.36 -6.54
C VAL A 19 -17.45 2.72 -6.65
N LYS A 20 -18.19 2.58 -5.54
CA LYS A 20 -19.58 2.08 -5.59
C LYS A 20 -20.53 3.04 -6.31
N GLY A 21 -20.29 4.34 -6.26
CA GLY A 21 -21.08 5.37 -6.94
C GLY A 21 -20.82 5.44 -8.44
N VAL A 22 -19.55 5.30 -8.86
CA VAL A 22 -19.13 5.36 -10.27
C VAL A 22 -19.32 4.02 -10.97
N ALA A 23 -18.94 2.91 -10.33
CA ALA A 23 -19.06 1.58 -10.93
C ALA A 23 -20.46 0.99 -10.73
N GLN A 24 -21.14 0.82 -11.87
CA GLN A 24 -22.52 0.36 -11.95
C GLN A 24 -22.64 -1.16 -11.75
N THR A 25 -21.60 -1.92 -12.11
CA THR A 25 -21.57 -3.38 -11.99
C THR A 25 -20.56 -3.84 -10.95
N GLN A 26 -20.72 -5.08 -10.49
CA GLN A 26 -19.76 -5.70 -9.57
C GLN A 26 -18.40 -5.95 -10.25
N GLU A 27 -18.40 -6.27 -11.54
CA GLU A 27 -17.18 -6.48 -12.32
C GLU A 27 -16.37 -5.18 -12.43
N ASP A 28 -17.01 -4.06 -12.77
CA ASP A 28 -16.34 -2.74 -12.82
C ASP A 28 -15.72 -2.36 -11.47
N ARG A 29 -16.42 -2.67 -10.36
CA ARG A 29 -15.90 -2.42 -9.00
C ARG A 29 -14.67 -3.27 -8.72
N GLU A 30 -14.69 -4.54 -9.09
CA GLU A 30 -13.54 -5.43 -8.92
C GLU A 30 -12.35 -5.01 -9.77
N GLU A 31 -12.57 -4.54 -11.00
CA GLU A 31 -11.49 -4.01 -11.85
C GLU A 31 -10.88 -2.74 -11.27
N LEU A 32 -11.70 -1.76 -10.88
CA LEU A 32 -11.22 -0.55 -10.22
C LEU A 32 -10.47 -0.87 -8.93
N TRP A 33 -11.00 -1.79 -8.12
CA TRP A 33 -10.33 -2.21 -6.90
C TRP A 33 -8.98 -2.87 -7.14
N LYS A 34 -8.87 -3.71 -8.19
CA LYS A 34 -7.58 -4.29 -8.58
C LYS A 34 -6.58 -3.21 -8.99
N LEU A 35 -7.01 -2.23 -9.78
CA LEU A 35 -6.14 -1.11 -10.17
C LEU A 35 -5.67 -0.32 -8.96
N ILE A 36 -6.59 0.00 -8.04
CA ILE A 36 -6.28 0.71 -6.79
C ILE A 36 -5.28 -0.10 -5.95
N ASP A 37 -5.52 -1.40 -5.77
CA ASP A 37 -4.63 -2.32 -5.03
C ASP A 37 -3.23 -2.36 -5.66
N GLU A 38 -3.13 -2.46 -6.99
CA GLU A 38 -1.86 -2.42 -7.72
C GLU A 38 -1.12 -1.09 -7.54
N ILE A 39 -1.83 0.03 -7.66
CA ILE A 39 -1.23 1.37 -7.48
C ILE A 39 -0.71 1.53 -6.05
N ILE A 40 -1.49 1.14 -5.04
CA ILE A 40 -1.06 1.19 -3.64
C ILE A 40 0.15 0.32 -3.43
N HIS A 41 0.11 -0.94 -3.90
CA HIS A 41 1.21 -1.86 -3.75
C HIS A 41 2.51 -1.29 -4.32
N HIS A 42 2.43 -0.76 -5.54
CA HIS A 42 3.57 -0.20 -6.23
C HIS A 42 4.11 1.07 -5.55
N LYS A 43 3.22 1.92 -5.04
CA LYS A 43 3.58 3.15 -4.34
C LYS A 43 4.21 2.84 -2.99
N VAL A 44 3.56 2.01 -2.18
CA VAL A 44 4.05 1.58 -0.85
C VAL A 44 5.41 0.91 -0.97
N LEU A 45 5.56 -0.04 -1.90
CA LEU A 45 6.84 -0.71 -2.13
C LEU A 45 7.92 0.29 -2.57
N GLY A 46 7.57 1.23 -3.45
CA GLY A 46 8.45 2.34 -3.84
C GLY A 46 8.91 3.15 -2.63
N THR A 47 8.00 3.63 -1.81
CA THR A 47 8.29 4.46 -0.62
C THR A 47 9.15 3.70 0.41
N ILE A 48 8.91 2.40 0.59
CA ILE A 48 9.74 1.54 1.44
C ILE A 48 11.17 1.46 0.89
N LEU A 49 11.33 1.18 -0.41
CA LEU A 49 12.64 1.06 -1.03
C LEU A 49 13.37 2.42 -1.11
N ASP A 50 12.66 3.54 -1.25
CA ASP A 50 13.25 4.88 -1.20
C ASP A 50 13.74 5.23 0.22
N SER A 51 12.98 4.82 1.24
CA SER A 51 13.33 5.07 2.65
C SER A 51 14.42 4.11 3.16
N LEU A 52 14.43 2.88 2.66
CA LEU A 52 15.38 1.86 3.04
C LEU A 52 16.73 2.08 2.33
N PRO A 53 17.87 1.98 3.02
CA PRO A 53 19.17 2.02 2.35
C PRO A 53 19.32 0.86 1.34
N ARG A 54 19.93 1.14 0.17
CA ARG A 54 20.12 0.16 -0.92
C ARG A 54 20.75 -1.16 -0.46
N GLU A 55 21.66 -1.09 0.50
CA GLU A 55 22.33 -2.24 1.12
C GLU A 55 21.38 -3.21 1.83
N TYR A 56 20.19 -2.77 2.21
CA TYR A 56 19.15 -3.61 2.81
C TYR A 56 18.02 -3.98 1.83
N HIS A 57 18.05 -3.50 0.59
CA HIS A 57 16.99 -3.76 -0.40
C HIS A 57 16.88 -5.25 -0.72
N GLU A 58 17.99 -5.92 -1.00
CA GLU A 58 18.00 -7.35 -1.31
C GLU A 58 17.49 -8.18 -0.12
N GLU A 59 17.97 -7.88 1.10
CA GLU A 59 17.54 -8.59 2.31
C GLU A 59 16.04 -8.39 2.57
N PHE A 60 15.54 -7.16 2.39
CA PHE A 60 14.12 -6.88 2.53
C PHE A 60 13.29 -7.61 1.47
N LEU A 61 13.72 -7.59 0.21
CA LEU A 61 13.01 -8.29 -0.88
C LEU A 61 12.97 -9.80 -0.65
N GLU A 62 14.07 -10.41 -0.20
CA GLU A 62 14.07 -11.84 0.15
C GLU A 62 13.11 -12.13 1.31
N LYS A 63 13.12 -11.30 2.36
CA LYS A 63 12.20 -11.44 3.50
C LYS A 63 10.74 -11.27 3.08
N PHE A 64 10.47 -10.26 2.24
CA PHE A 64 9.15 -9.96 1.71
C PHE A 64 8.64 -11.08 0.81
N HIS A 65 9.47 -11.62 -0.08
CA HIS A 65 9.12 -12.76 -0.93
C HIS A 65 8.85 -14.03 -0.12
N ASN A 66 9.62 -14.27 0.95
CA ASN A 66 9.43 -15.45 1.79
C ASN A 66 8.19 -15.37 2.67
N SER A 67 7.83 -14.19 3.19
CA SER A 67 6.70 -14.05 4.11
C SER A 67 6.06 -12.66 4.02
N PRO A 68 5.36 -12.31 2.93
CA PRO A 68 4.91 -10.93 2.65
C PRO A 68 3.92 -10.35 3.69
N HIS A 69 3.39 -11.21 4.56
CA HIS A 69 2.36 -10.90 5.55
C HIS A 69 2.93 -10.76 6.96
N ASP A 70 4.25 -10.95 7.14
CA ASP A 70 4.87 -10.94 8.46
C ASP A 70 4.96 -9.50 9.00
N GLU A 71 4.30 -9.25 10.13
CA GLU A 71 4.35 -8.00 10.88
C GLU A 71 5.78 -7.62 11.33
N ARG A 72 6.70 -8.59 11.34
CA ARG A 72 8.13 -8.34 11.60
C ARG A 72 8.79 -7.50 10.53
N HIS A 73 8.25 -7.43 9.30
CA HIS A 73 8.77 -6.54 8.25
C HIS A 73 8.68 -5.09 8.67
N ILE A 74 7.59 -4.69 9.29
CA ILE A 74 7.41 -3.33 9.82
C ILE A 74 8.50 -3.03 10.85
N SER A 75 8.65 -3.92 11.84
CA SER A 75 9.65 -3.74 12.90
C SER A 75 11.07 -3.66 12.32
N TYR A 76 11.38 -4.51 11.34
CA TYR A 76 12.68 -4.52 10.66
C TYR A 76 12.92 -3.22 9.88
N LEU A 77 11.94 -2.78 9.09
CA LEU A 77 12.02 -1.53 8.34
C LEU A 77 12.17 -0.33 9.28
N ASN A 78 11.39 -0.28 10.36
CA ASN A 78 11.47 0.78 11.37
C ASN A 78 12.86 0.87 12.00
N GLU A 79 13.45 -0.28 12.34
CA GLU A 79 14.81 -0.35 12.91
C GLU A 79 15.88 0.11 11.91
N LYS A 80 15.77 -0.29 10.63
CA LYS A 80 16.75 0.05 9.59
C LYS A 80 16.65 1.49 9.10
N ILE A 81 15.44 1.99 8.94
CA ILE A 81 15.16 3.36 8.47
C ILE A 81 15.31 4.36 9.63
N GLY A 82 15.18 3.90 10.88
CA GLY A 82 15.22 4.75 12.07
C GLY A 82 13.97 5.62 12.23
N GLY A 83 12.85 5.19 11.66
CA GLY A 83 11.56 5.91 11.64
C GLY A 83 10.37 4.95 11.70
N ASN A 84 9.15 5.48 11.56
CA ASN A 84 7.93 4.68 11.46
C ASN A 84 7.48 4.55 10.01
N ILE A 85 7.82 3.44 9.37
CA ILE A 85 7.38 3.13 8.01
C ILE A 85 5.86 3.01 7.93
N GLU A 86 5.18 2.59 9.01
CA GLU A 86 3.72 2.53 9.05
C GLU A 86 3.08 3.90 8.87
N ASP A 87 3.62 4.93 9.54
CA ASP A 87 3.15 6.31 9.40
C ASP A 87 3.40 6.80 7.97
N VAL A 88 4.58 6.53 7.41
CA VAL A 88 4.92 6.90 6.03
C VAL A 88 3.98 6.24 5.03
N ILE A 89 3.74 4.93 5.16
CA ILE A 89 2.80 4.17 4.32
C ILE A 89 1.39 4.75 4.46
N ARG A 90 0.97 5.07 5.68
CA ARG A 90 -0.36 5.63 5.94
C ARG A 90 -0.54 7.02 5.34
N GLU A 91 0.48 7.87 5.40
CA GLU A 91 0.47 9.17 4.75
C GLU A 91 0.42 9.02 3.23
N GLU A 92 1.22 8.12 2.68
CA GLU A 92 1.24 7.84 1.23
C GLU A 92 -0.12 7.33 0.74
N ILE A 93 -0.73 6.36 1.43
CA ILE A 93 -2.08 5.85 1.10
C ILE A 93 -3.12 6.98 1.17
N LYS A 94 -3.05 7.87 2.16
CA LYS A 94 -3.97 9.01 2.27
C LYS A 94 -3.80 10.02 1.13
N LEU A 95 -2.57 10.25 0.69
CA LEU A 95 -2.31 11.10 -0.47
C LEU A 95 -2.90 10.45 -1.72
N LEU A 96 -2.66 9.16 -1.89
CA LEU A 96 -3.15 8.35 -3.01
C LEU A 96 -4.69 8.29 -3.03
N GLU A 97 -5.32 8.13 -1.87
CA GLU A 97 -6.78 8.23 -1.70
C GLU A 97 -7.30 9.57 -2.21
N LYS A 98 -6.67 10.69 -1.82
CA LYS A 98 -7.05 12.01 -2.32
C LYS A 98 -6.84 12.15 -3.82
N GLU A 99 -5.71 11.69 -4.35
CA GLU A 99 -5.44 11.73 -5.79
C GLU A 99 -6.50 10.95 -6.58
N ILE A 100 -6.86 9.74 -6.13
CA ILE A 100 -7.92 8.94 -6.74
C ILE A 100 -9.26 9.67 -6.65
N LEU A 101 -9.62 10.21 -5.49
CA LEU A 101 -10.88 10.93 -5.30
C LEU A 101 -10.96 12.21 -6.15
N GLU A 102 -9.83 12.88 -6.38
CA GLU A 102 -9.75 14.05 -7.27
C GLU A 102 -9.90 13.64 -8.73
N GLU A 103 -9.30 12.54 -9.17
CA GLU A 103 -9.44 12.02 -10.55
C GLU A 103 -10.85 11.48 -10.84
N MET A 104 -11.58 11.05 -9.81
CA MET A 104 -12.96 10.54 -9.94
C MET A 104 -14.03 11.66 -9.96
N LYS A 105 -13.66 12.91 -9.64
CA LYS A 105 -14.58 14.06 -9.54
C LYS A 105 -14.68 14.89 -10.81
#